data_AF-A0A4Y2NR09-F1
#
_entry.id   AF-A0A4Y2NR09-F1
#
_cell.length_a   1.000
_cell.length_b   1.000
_cell.length_c   1.000
_cell.angle_alpha   90.00
_cell.angle_beta   90.00
_cell.angle_gamma   90.00
#
_symmetry.space_group_name_H-M   'P 1'
#
loop_
_entity.id
_entity.type
_entity.pdbx_description
1 polymer ?
#
loop_
_entity_poly.entity_id
_entity_poly.type
_entity_poly.pdbx_seq_one_letter_code
_entity_poly.pdbx_strand_id
1 'polypeptide(L)'
;MPVYTEEDEITKYSKPCSGVKEDLIMCLKNTDCVKVEKKTPKECLLSRHPSVPDDCYSFRTLFFECKRSLLDNRQRFRGRKGY
;
A
#
# COMPACT_ATOMS: atom_id res chain seq x y z
N MET A 1 10.15 33.82 17.82
CA MET A 1 10.61 32.45 17.53
C MET A 1 9.38 31.63 17.24
N PRO A 2 9.23 31.02 16.05
CA PRO A 2 8.07 30.20 15.76
C PRO A 2 8.10 28.96 16.65
N VAL A 3 6.99 28.73 17.34
CA VAL A 3 6.75 27.57 18.20
C VAL A 3 6.35 26.42 17.27
N TYR A 4 7.13 25.34 17.25
CA TYR A 4 6.76 24.12 16.53
C TYR A 4 5.76 23.37 17.42
N THR A 5 4.48 23.42 17.07
CA THR A 5 3.47 22.55 17.68
C THR A 5 3.63 21.14 17.08
N GLU A 6 3.77 20.15 17.95
CA GLU A 6 4.18 18.77 17.62
C GLU A 6 3.05 17.94 16.98
N GLU A 7 1.94 18.57 16.59
CA GLU A 7 0.66 17.90 16.30
C GLU A 7 0.19 18.06 14.83
N ASP A 8 0.83 18.92 14.02
CA ASP A 8 0.36 19.26 12.66
C ASP A 8 1.29 18.84 11.49
N GLU A 9 2.48 18.26 11.72
CA GLU A 9 3.44 17.91 10.64
C GLU A 9 3.42 16.44 10.19
N ILE A 10 2.56 15.58 10.74
CA ILE A 10 2.60 14.12 10.46
C ILE A 10 1.92 13.74 9.14
N THR A 11 1.10 14.63 8.54
CA THR A 11 0.25 14.29 7.38
C THR A 11 0.77 14.76 6.02
N LYS A 12 1.91 15.46 5.93
CA LYS A 12 2.32 16.13 4.67
C LYS A 12 3.49 15.51 3.91
N TYR A 13 4.06 14.40 4.39
CA TYR A 13 4.95 13.58 3.57
C TYR A 13 4.20 12.32 3.18
N SER A 14 3.65 12.35 1.95
CA SER A 14 3.17 11.16 1.27
C SER A 14 4.28 10.11 1.30
N LYS A 15 4.15 9.10 2.17
CA LYS A 15 5.15 8.05 2.31
C LYS A 15 5.35 7.41 0.94
N PRO A 16 6.58 7.03 0.56
CA PRO A 16 6.78 6.40 -0.75
C PRO A 16 5.84 5.19 -0.91
N CYS A 17 5.19 5.07 -2.07
CA CYS A 17 4.18 4.04 -2.37
C CYS A 17 2.87 4.17 -1.59
N SER A 18 2.53 5.35 -1.07
CA SER A 18 1.28 5.63 -0.35
C SER A 18 0.05 5.44 -1.24
N GLY A 19 0.06 5.93 -2.49
CA GLY A 19 -1.06 5.79 -3.41
C GLY A 19 -1.41 4.34 -3.66
N VAL A 20 -0.41 3.56 -4.10
CA VAL A 20 -0.59 2.10 -4.33
C VAL A 20 -1.01 1.37 -3.04
N LYS A 21 -0.56 1.83 -1.87
CA LYS A 21 -0.98 1.25 -0.58
C LYS A 21 -2.45 1.53 -0.29
N GLU A 22 -2.91 2.75 -0.56
CA GLU A 22 -4.31 3.15 -0.37
C GLU A 22 -5.23 2.36 -1.30
N ASP A 23 -4.84 2.18 -2.57
CA ASP A 23 -5.60 1.38 -3.54
C ASP A 23 -5.68 -0.08 -3.11
N LEU A 24 -4.56 -0.66 -2.64
CA LEU A 24 -4.55 -2.03 -2.13
C LEU A 24 -5.47 -2.19 -0.91
N ILE A 25 -5.46 -1.23 0.01
CA ILE A 25 -6.33 -1.23 1.19
C ILE A 25 -7.80 -1.09 0.76
N MET A 26 -8.10 -0.17 -0.16
CA MET A 26 -9.45 0.04 -0.68
C MET A 26 -9.99 -1.22 -1.37
N CYS A 27 -9.16 -1.86 -2.19
CA CYS A 27 -9.48 -3.12 -2.86
C CYS A 27 -9.82 -4.20 -1.84
N LEU A 28 -8.97 -4.41 -0.82
CA LEU A 28 -9.18 -5.45 0.18
C LEU A 28 -10.36 -5.16 1.12
N LYS A 29 -10.59 -3.89 1.49
CA LYS A 29 -11.74 -3.49 2.30
C LYS A 29 -13.08 -3.82 1.65
N ASN A 30 -13.12 -3.86 0.32
CA ASN A 30 -14.35 -4.18 -0.40
C ASN A 30 -14.68 -5.68 -0.41
N THR A 31 -13.69 -6.55 -0.19
CA THR A 31 -13.83 -8.01 -0.23
C THR A 31 -14.49 -8.61 1.01
N ASP A 32 -15.16 -9.74 0.81
CA ASP A 32 -15.85 -10.46 1.89
C ASP A 32 -14.89 -11.00 2.96
N CYS A 33 -13.62 -11.25 2.60
CA CYS A 33 -12.61 -11.69 3.57
C CYS A 33 -12.40 -10.67 4.70
N VAL A 34 -12.45 -9.37 4.38
CA VAL A 34 -12.28 -8.31 5.39
C VAL A 34 -13.63 -7.94 6.01
N LYS A 35 -14.71 -7.88 5.22
CA LYS A 35 -16.03 -7.48 5.72
C LYS A 35 -16.72 -8.55 6.58
N VAL A 36 -16.74 -9.79 6.10
CA VAL A 36 -17.49 -10.89 6.71
C VAL A 36 -16.63 -11.64 7.70
N GLU A 37 -15.45 -12.11 7.26
CA GLU A 37 -14.58 -12.91 8.13
C GLU A 37 -13.76 -12.08 9.13
N LYS A 38 -13.78 -10.74 8.99
CA LYS A 38 -13.02 -9.79 9.83
C LYS A 38 -11.53 -10.13 9.94
N LYS A 39 -10.98 -10.80 8.94
CA LYS A 39 -9.55 -11.13 8.87
C LYS A 39 -8.74 -9.91 8.49
N THR A 40 -7.46 -9.92 8.85
CA THR A 40 -6.58 -8.85 8.43
C THR A 40 -6.33 -8.92 6.92
N PRO A 41 -6.16 -7.78 6.21
CA PRO A 41 -5.88 -7.78 4.77
C PRO A 41 -4.64 -8.63 4.39
N LYS A 42 -3.67 -8.74 5.31
CA LYS A 42 -2.50 -9.60 5.14
C LYS A 42 -2.86 -11.08 5.14
N GLU A 43 -3.72 -11.51 6.05
CA GLU A 43 -4.20 -12.90 6.11
C GLU A 43 -5.05 -13.24 4.89
N CYS A 44 -5.88 -12.32 4.41
CA CYS A 44 -6.66 -12.48 3.18
C CYS A 44 -5.75 -12.73 1.95
N LEU A 45 -4.64 -12.00 1.85
CA LEU A 45 -3.66 -12.17 0.77
C LEU A 45 -2.79 -13.42 0.94
N LEU A 46 -2.60 -13.92 2.15
CA LEU A 46 -1.79 -15.12 2.43
C LEU A 46 -2.59 -16.39 2.18
N SER A 47 -3.84 -16.43 2.63
CA SER A 47 -4.78 -17.54 2.46
C SER A 47 -5.29 -17.71 1.04
N ARG A 48 -5.01 -16.75 0.14
CA ARG A 48 -5.52 -16.70 -1.23
C ARG A 48 -7.03 -16.94 -1.30
N HIS A 49 -7.77 -16.16 -0.52
CA HIS A 49 -9.21 -16.32 -0.44
C HIS A 49 -9.91 -16.10 -1.79
N PRO A 50 -10.91 -16.93 -2.14
CA PRO A 50 -11.60 -16.87 -3.43
C PRO A 50 -12.41 -15.57 -3.61
N SER A 51 -12.74 -14.89 -2.51
CA SER A 51 -13.44 -13.61 -2.52
C SER A 51 -12.54 -12.42 -2.87
N VAL A 52 -11.23 -12.61 -3.00
CA VAL A 52 -10.29 -11.54 -3.37
C VAL A 52 -10.06 -11.58 -4.88
N PRO A 53 -10.44 -10.54 -5.63
CA PRO A 53 -10.24 -10.50 -7.08
C PRO A 53 -8.76 -10.40 -7.45
N ASP A 54 -8.42 -10.85 -8.66
CA ASP A 54 -7.07 -10.80 -9.22
C ASP A 54 -6.50 -9.37 -9.26
N ASP A 55 -7.37 -8.37 -9.41
CA ASP A 55 -6.99 -6.96 -9.37
C ASP A 55 -6.32 -6.58 -8.04
N CYS A 56 -6.80 -7.08 -6.90
CA CYS A 56 -6.17 -6.82 -5.61
C CYS A 56 -4.78 -7.47 -5.52
N TYR A 57 -4.56 -8.61 -6.18
CA TYR A 57 -3.23 -9.22 -6.26
C TYR A 57 -2.30 -8.41 -7.18
N SER A 58 -2.82 -7.79 -8.24
CA SER A 58 -2.05 -6.88 -9.09
C SER A 58 -1.54 -5.67 -8.30
N PHE A 59 -2.40 -5.05 -7.48
CA PHE A 59 -2.02 -3.96 -6.56
C PHE A 59 -0.99 -4.42 -5.53
N ARG A 60 -1.09 -5.66 -5.04
CA ARG A 60 -0.07 -6.24 -4.16
C ARG A 60 1.28 -6.29 -4.87
N THR A 61 1.36 -6.83 -6.09
CA THR A 61 2.60 -6.86 -6.87
C THR A 61 3.15 -5.47 -7.13
N LEU A 62 2.32 -4.51 -7.53
CA LEU A 62 2.69 -3.10 -7.70
C LEU A 62 3.28 -2.51 -6.42
N PHE A 63 2.68 -2.77 -5.26
CA PHE A 63 3.18 -2.30 -3.97
C PHE A 63 4.54 -2.93 -3.62
N PHE A 64 4.73 -4.22 -3.89
CA PHE A 64 6.01 -4.89 -3.72
C PHE A 64 7.08 -4.33 -4.66
N GLU A 65 6.74 -4.09 -5.94
CA GLU A 65 7.64 -3.48 -6.91
C GLU A 65 8.02 -2.05 -6.52
N CYS A 66 7.06 -1.26 -6.05
CA CYS A 66 7.32 0.09 -5.57
C CYS A 66 8.30 0.07 -4.40
N LYS A 67 8.06 -0.76 -3.37
CA LYS A 67 8.99 -0.93 -2.26
C LYS A 67 10.36 -1.42 -2.69
N ARG A 68 10.42 -2.38 -3.60
CA ARG A 68 11.69 -2.89 -4.15
C ARG A 68 12.44 -1.79 -4.90
N SER A 69 11.74 -0.94 -5.64
CA SER A 69 12.35 0.18 -6.37
C SER A 69 12.98 1.23 -5.46
N LEU A 70 12.53 1.36 -4.20
CA LEU A 70 13.16 2.24 -3.22
C LEU A 70 14.54 1.76 -2.78
N LEU A 71 14.75 0.44 -2.75
CA LEU A 71 16.01 -0.18 -2.36
C LEU A 71 16.93 -0.44 -3.56
N ASP A 72 16.37 -0.50 -4.77
CA ASP A 72 17.12 -0.76 -5.99
C ASP A 72 17.83 0.50 -6.50
N ASN A 73 19.15 0.56 -6.28
CA ASN A 73 19.99 1.67 -6.72
C ASN A 73 19.98 1.87 -8.25
N ARG A 74 19.65 0.84 -9.04
CA ARG A 74 19.54 0.94 -10.51
C ARG A 74 18.35 1.79 -10.94
N GLN A 75 17.31 1.85 -10.12
CA GLN A 75 16.08 2.60 -10.41
C GLN A 75 16.19 4.08 -10.05
N ARG A 76 17.29 4.53 -9.43
CA ARG A 76 17.51 5.95 -9.07
C ARG A 76 17.41 6.89 -10.26
N PHE A 77 17.96 6.51 -11.42
CA PHE A 77 17.92 7.32 -12.64
C PHE A 77 16.66 7.12 -13.48
N ARG A 78 15.98 5.97 -13.33
CA ARG A 78 14.78 5.61 -14.12
C ARG A 78 13.46 6.05 -13.49
N GLY A 79 13.50 6.47 -12.22
CA GLY A 79 12.31 6.79 -11.45
C GLY A 79 11.73 5.57 -10.74
N ARG A 80 10.89 5.86 -9.75
CA ARG A 80 10.22 4.84 -8.93
C ARG A 80 9.11 4.17 -9.74
N LYS A 81 8.86 2.90 -9.43
CA LYS A 81 7.70 2.19 -9.97
C LYS A 81 6.49 2.49 -9.09
N GLY A 82 5.41 3.04 -9.64
CA GLY A 82 4.21 3.43 -8.91
C GLY A 82 4.15 4.93 -8.57
N TYR A 83 3.08 5.34 -7.88
CA TYR A 83 2.79 6.71 -7.47
C TYR A 83 2.60 6.84 -5.95
#